data_AF-A0A7W4YT92-F1
#
_entry.id   AF-A0A7W4YT92-F1
#
_cell.length_a   1.000
_cell.length_b   1.000
_cell.length_c   1.000
_cell.angle_alpha   90.00
_cell.angle_beta   90.00
_cell.angle_gamma   90.00
#
_symmetry.space_group_name_H-M   'P 1'
#
loop_
_entity.id
_entity.type
_entity.pdbx_description
1 polymer ?
#
loop_
_entity_poly.entity_id
_entity_poly.type
_entity_poly.pdbx_seq_one_letter_code
_entity_poly.pdbx_strand_id
1 'polypeptide(L)'
;MTATHIANPVRVSAVRIIEVREFRDFLILDLENGNLFRADADMTARYKPVSGDYLVTQEDGYVYLNPKDVFDRKYQLLPAAARLAPHQQRVIEEKAELDDRIQKLAVFIDTFAKGFSIFAGLPEPERVRLYAQHRAMTTYSTILGERIAAFVSQA
;
A
#
# COMPACT_ATOMS: atom_id res chain seq x y z
N MET A 1 -9.45 -31.58 31.15
CA MET A 1 -8.16 -30.86 31.26
C MET A 1 -8.22 -29.69 30.29
N THR A 2 -7.89 -28.48 30.75
CA THR A 2 -7.91 -27.26 29.92
C THR A 2 -6.49 -26.97 29.50
N ALA A 3 -6.24 -26.94 28.18
CA ALA A 3 -4.93 -26.58 27.63
C ALA A 3 -4.97 -25.13 27.14
N THR A 4 -3.97 -24.35 27.54
CA THR A 4 -3.79 -22.97 27.09
C THR A 4 -3.02 -22.96 25.77
N HIS A 5 -3.50 -22.17 24.81
CA HIS A 5 -2.88 -22.04 23.50
C HIS A 5 -2.62 -20.56 23.20
N ILE A 6 -1.54 -20.26 22.48
CA ILE A 6 -1.25 -18.93 21.94
C ILE A 6 -1.66 -18.93 20.48
N ALA A 7 -2.52 -17.99 20.08
CA ALA A 7 -2.87 -17.81 18.69
C ALA A 7 -1.69 -17.22 17.90
N ASN A 8 -1.54 -17.64 16.63
CA ASN A 8 -0.59 -17.01 15.73
C ASN A 8 -0.97 -15.54 15.49
N PRO A 9 0.00 -14.64 15.20
CA PRO A 9 -0.29 -13.28 14.80
C PRO A 9 -1.19 -13.26 13.55
N VAL A 10 -2.29 -12.51 13.61
CA VAL A 10 -3.25 -12.36 12.50
C VAL A 10 -3.19 -10.93 11.98
N ARG A 11 -3.12 -10.77 10.66
CA ARG A 11 -3.30 -9.48 9.99
C ARG A 11 -4.78 -9.25 9.73
N VAL A 12 -5.24 -8.04 9.98
CA VAL A 12 -6.62 -7.65 9.75
C VAL A 12 -6.69 -6.32 9.01
N SER A 13 -7.71 -6.18 8.16
CA SER A 13 -8.19 -4.88 7.68
C SER A 13 -9.32 -4.41 8.59
N ALA A 14 -9.35 -3.12 8.89
CA ALA A 14 -10.38 -2.54 9.74
C ALA A 14 -10.85 -1.21 9.17
N VAL A 15 -12.16 -1.04 9.09
CA VAL A 15 -12.79 0.20 8.63
C VAL A 15 -13.66 0.74 9.76
N ARG A 16 -13.50 2.02 10.09
CA ARG A 16 -14.28 2.68 11.14
C ARG A 16 -15.73 2.83 10.70
N ILE A 17 -16.63 2.57 11.63
CA ILE A 17 -18.07 2.82 11.51
C ILE A 17 -18.32 4.28 11.84
N ILE A 18 -18.91 5.01 10.90
CA ILE A 18 -19.25 6.43 11.03
C ILE A 18 -20.68 6.58 11.56
N GLU A 19 -21.61 5.77 11.07
CA GLU A 19 -23.00 5.79 11.49
C GLU A 19 -23.56 4.36 11.58
N VAL A 20 -24.51 4.15 12.49
CA VAL A 20 -25.26 2.89 12.65
C VAL A 20 -26.74 3.20 12.49
N ARG A 21 -27.37 2.63 11.47
CA ARG A 21 -28.81 2.73 11.24
C ARG A 21 -29.49 1.40 11.55
N GLU A 22 -30.48 1.46 12.43
CA GLU A 22 -31.21 0.30 12.89
C GLU A 22 -32.45 0.03 12.06
N PHE A 23 -32.59 -1.22 11.62
CA PHE A 23 -33.79 -1.76 11.00
C PHE A 23 -34.30 -2.92 11.86
N ARG A 24 -35.52 -3.37 11.57
CA ARG A 24 -36.22 -4.36 12.39
C ARG A 24 -35.38 -5.62 12.69
N ASP A 25 -34.62 -6.10 11.70
CA ASP A 25 -33.92 -7.39 11.76
C ASP A 25 -32.41 -7.30 11.50
N PHE A 26 -31.87 -6.09 11.24
CA PHE A 26 -30.46 -5.90 10.91
C PHE A 26 -30.03 -4.45 11.14
N LEU A 27 -28.72 -4.23 11.15
CA LEU A 27 -28.13 -2.90 11.16
C LEU A 27 -27.48 -2.60 9.80
N ILE A 28 -27.54 -1.35 9.37
CA ILE A 28 -26.71 -0.81 8.30
C ILE A 28 -25.63 0.06 8.92
N LEU A 29 -24.38 -0.22 8.57
CA LEU A 29 -23.20 0.49 9.02
C LEU A 29 -22.68 1.33 7.87
N ASP A 30 -22.53 2.63 8.12
CA ASP A 30 -21.84 3.52 7.21
C ASP A 30 -20.36 3.51 7.58
N LEU A 31 -19.53 3.18 6.62
CA LEU A 31 -18.09 3.03 6.84
C LEU A 31 -17.32 4.25 6.35
N GLU A 32 -16.17 4.50 6.96
CA GLU A 32 -15.30 5.65 6.65
C GLU A 32 -14.83 5.67 5.19
N ASN A 33 -14.75 4.50 4.54
CA ASN A 33 -14.43 4.37 3.11
C ASN A 33 -15.61 4.64 2.18
N GLY A 34 -16.76 5.07 2.70
CA GLY A 34 -17.99 5.35 1.95
C GLY A 34 -18.84 4.11 1.62
N ASN A 35 -18.41 2.91 2.02
CA ASN A 35 -19.19 1.69 1.82
C ASN A 35 -20.27 1.53 2.89
N LEU A 36 -21.33 0.80 2.51
CA LEU A 36 -22.38 0.36 3.42
C LEU A 36 -22.19 -1.12 3.74
N PHE A 37 -22.34 -1.50 5.01
CA PHE A 37 -22.30 -2.90 5.42
C PHE A 37 -23.57 -3.29 6.17
N ARG A 38 -24.18 -4.42 5.79
CA ARG A 38 -25.35 -4.98 6.47
C ARG A 38 -24.89 -5.97 7.53
N ALA A 39 -25.00 -5.60 8.80
CA ALA A 39 -24.74 -6.49 9.92
C ALA A 39 -26.02 -7.22 10.32
N ASP A 40 -25.97 -8.56 10.33
CA ASP A 40 -27.09 -9.41 10.71
C ASP A 40 -27.19 -9.63 12.23
N ALA A 41 -28.19 -10.41 12.62
CA ALA A 41 -28.45 -10.75 14.02
C ALA A 41 -27.30 -11.55 14.65
N ASP A 42 -26.59 -12.39 13.89
CA ASP A 42 -25.50 -13.23 14.42
C ASP A 42 -24.27 -12.38 14.75
N MET A 43 -23.94 -11.41 13.89
CA MET A 43 -22.86 -10.46 14.13
C MET A 43 -23.13 -9.55 15.34
N THR A 44 -24.39 -9.23 15.59
CA THR A 44 -24.82 -8.28 16.63
C THR A 44 -25.28 -8.97 17.92
N ALA A 45 -25.37 -10.30 17.94
CA ALA A 45 -25.89 -11.08 19.07
C ALA A 45 -25.12 -10.87 20.38
N ARG A 46 -23.81 -10.64 20.27
CA ARG A 46 -22.92 -10.45 21.44
C ARG A 46 -22.76 -8.99 21.83
N TYR A 47 -22.96 -8.09 20.89
CA TYR A 47 -22.64 -6.68 21.04
C TYR A 47 -23.32 -5.87 19.93
N LYS A 48 -23.90 -4.73 20.29
CA LYS A 48 -24.49 -3.79 19.33
C LYS A 48 -23.47 -2.68 19.02
N PRO A 49 -23.00 -2.55 17.77
CA PRO A 49 -21.99 -1.56 17.40
C PRO A 49 -22.50 -0.14 17.53
N VAL A 50 -21.59 0.79 17.75
CA VAL A 50 -21.81 2.24 17.78
C VAL A 50 -20.86 2.94 16.82
N SER A 51 -21.14 4.22 16.54
CA SER A 51 -20.20 5.08 15.79
C SER A 51 -18.84 5.12 16.50
N GLY A 52 -17.76 4.97 15.73
CA GLY A 52 -16.38 4.91 16.19
C GLY A 52 -15.82 3.49 16.33
N ASP A 53 -16.67 2.46 16.34
CA ASP A 53 -16.23 1.06 16.30
C ASP A 53 -15.67 0.66 14.94
N TYR A 54 -15.17 -0.57 14.83
CA TYR A 54 -14.58 -1.07 13.60
C TYR A 54 -15.31 -2.30 13.06
N LEU A 55 -15.54 -2.31 11.75
CA LEU A 55 -15.76 -3.52 10.98
C LEU A 55 -14.39 -4.10 10.64
N VAL A 56 -14.11 -5.33 11.08
CA VAL A 56 -12.81 -5.97 10.94
C VAL A 56 -12.93 -7.21 10.04
N THR A 57 -12.01 -7.33 9.10
CA THR A 57 -11.90 -8.47 8.18
C THR A 57 -10.52 -9.10 8.32
N GLN A 58 -10.47 -10.40 8.59
CA GLN A 58 -9.20 -11.15 8.63
C GLN A 58 -8.79 -11.61 7.22
N GLU A 59 -7.54 -12.05 7.06
CA GLU A 59 -7.02 -12.55 5.77
C GLU A 59 -7.78 -13.78 5.22
N ASP A 60 -8.43 -14.56 6.09
CA ASP A 60 -9.26 -15.71 5.70
C ASP A 60 -10.69 -15.33 5.27
N GLY A 61 -11.03 -14.05 5.30
CA GLY A 61 -12.34 -13.52 4.95
C GLY A 61 -13.34 -13.47 6.10
N TYR A 62 -12.96 -13.84 7.32
CA TYR A 62 -13.84 -13.72 8.48
C TYR A 62 -14.08 -12.25 8.85
N VAL A 63 -15.34 -11.84 8.86
CA VAL A 63 -15.78 -10.46 9.14
C VAL A 63 -16.48 -10.39 10.49
N TYR A 64 -16.12 -9.42 11.32
CA TYR A 64 -16.72 -9.22 12.64
C TYR A 64 -16.68 -7.76 13.07
N LEU A 65 -17.51 -7.43 14.06
CA LEU A 65 -17.56 -6.11 14.68
C LEU A 65 -16.64 -6.07 15.90
N ASN A 66 -15.91 -4.98 16.07
CA ASN A 66 -14.96 -4.82 17.16
C ASN A 66 -15.10 -3.45 17.83
N PRO A 67 -15.40 -3.39 19.15
CA PRO A 67 -15.48 -2.15 19.89
C PRO A 67 -14.20 -1.33 19.78
N LYS A 68 -14.33 0.00 19.69
CA LYS A 68 -13.19 0.92 19.54
C LYS A 68 -12.08 0.70 20.57
N ASP A 69 -12.44 0.60 21.85
CA ASP A 69 -11.50 0.45 22.96
C ASP A 69 -10.75 -0.89 22.90
N VAL A 70 -11.42 -1.96 22.50
CA VAL A 70 -10.83 -3.28 22.29
C VAL A 70 -9.90 -3.27 21.09
N PHE A 71 -10.32 -2.64 19.98
CA PHE A 71 -9.51 -2.54 18.78
C PHE A 71 -8.23 -1.74 19.04
N ASP A 72 -8.36 -0.51 19.54
CA ASP A 72 -7.22 0.39 19.76
C ASP A 72 -6.21 -0.20 20.78
N ARG A 73 -6.67 -1.03 21.73
CA ARG A 73 -5.80 -1.71 22.71
C ARG A 73 -5.09 -2.94 22.13
N LYS A 74 -5.75 -3.70 21.25
CA LYS A 74 -5.24 -5.00 20.77
C LYS A 74 -4.52 -4.93 19.43
N TYR A 75 -4.81 -3.93 18.61
CA TYR A 75 -4.32 -3.83 17.25
C TYR A 75 -3.42 -2.61 17.12
N GLN A 76 -2.29 -2.81 16.44
CA GLN A 76 -1.38 -1.74 16.09
C GLN A 76 -1.35 -1.59 14.59
N LEU A 77 -1.39 -0.35 14.12
CA LEU A 77 -1.28 -0.06 12.71
C LEU A 77 0.10 -0.51 12.22
N LEU A 78 0.13 -1.42 11.24
CA LEU A 78 1.39 -1.87 10.67
C LEU A 78 2.16 -0.69 10.06
N PRO A 79 3.50 -0.66 10.13
CA PRO A 79 4.28 0.34 9.40
C PRO A 79 4.02 0.19 7.89
N ALA A 80 4.07 1.31 7.14
CA ALA A 80 3.73 1.33 5.71
C ALA A 80 4.45 0.25 4.90
N ALA A 81 5.73 0.00 5.18
CA ALA A 81 6.52 -1.04 4.53
C ALA A 81 5.97 -2.47 4.75
N ALA A 82 5.37 -2.74 5.91
CA ALA A 82 4.78 -4.05 6.23
C ALA A 82 3.37 -4.25 5.65
N ARG A 83 2.74 -3.18 5.14
CA ARG A 83 1.44 -3.22 4.45
C ARG A 83 1.57 -3.60 2.98
N LEU A 84 2.77 -3.51 2.41
CA LEU A 84 3.00 -3.78 0.99
C LEU A 84 3.02 -5.29 0.74
N ALA A 85 2.29 -5.72 -0.30
CA ALA A 85 2.39 -7.07 -0.80
C ALA A 85 3.80 -7.30 -1.40
N PRO A 86 4.32 -8.54 -1.43
CA PRO A 86 5.66 -8.82 -1.95
C PRO A 86 5.90 -8.30 -3.37
N HIS A 87 4.87 -8.31 -4.22
CA HIS A 87 4.99 -7.78 -5.58
C HIS A 87 5.06 -6.25 -5.62
N GLN A 88 4.43 -5.54 -4.68
CA GLN A 88 4.50 -4.07 -4.57
C GLN A 88 5.89 -3.64 -4.10
N GLN A 89 6.44 -4.37 -3.13
CA GLN A 89 7.80 -4.15 -2.64
C GLN A 89 8.83 -4.29 -3.78
N ARG A 90 8.71 -5.33 -4.62
CA ARG A 90 9.56 -5.50 -5.80
C ARG A 90 9.52 -4.32 -6.77
N VAL A 91 8.36 -3.68 -6.97
CA VAL A 91 8.22 -2.52 -7.86
C VAL A 91 8.94 -1.29 -7.29
N ILE A 92 8.92 -1.11 -5.98
CA ILE A 92 9.63 -0.02 -5.29
C ILE A 92 11.14 -0.21 -5.42
N GLU A 93 11.63 -1.43 -5.17
CA GLU A 93 13.04 -1.79 -5.29
C GLU A 93 13.53 -1.61 -6.73
N GLU A 94 12.75 -2.09 -7.71
CA GLU A 94 13.06 -1.92 -9.13
C GLU A 94 13.16 -0.46 -9.54
N LYS A 95 12.25 0.40 -9.06
CA LYS A 95 12.34 1.85 -9.30
C LYS A 95 13.60 2.45 -8.70
N ALA A 96 13.93 2.09 -7.45
CA ALA A 96 15.10 2.61 -6.76
C ALA A 96 16.40 2.24 -7.51
N GLU A 97 16.52 0.99 -7.96
CA GLU A 97 17.65 0.56 -8.79
C GLU A 97 17.71 1.30 -10.12
N LEU A 98 16.55 1.51 -10.78
CA LEU A 98 16.49 2.22 -12.05
C LEU A 98 16.87 3.69 -11.91
N ASP A 99 16.41 4.36 -10.86
CA ASP A 99 16.71 5.77 -10.58
C ASP A 99 18.21 5.98 -10.33
N ASP A 100 18.87 5.06 -9.62
CA ASP A 100 20.34 5.07 -9.45
C ASP A 100 21.06 4.93 -10.81
N ARG A 101 20.60 4.03 -11.69
CA ARG A 101 21.17 3.88 -13.03
C ARG A 101 20.94 5.11 -13.92
N ILE A 102 19.76 5.73 -13.84
CA ILE A 102 19.45 6.99 -14.53
C ILE A 102 20.42 8.07 -14.08
N GLN A 103 20.61 8.25 -12.77
CA GLN A 103 21.50 9.27 -12.22
C GLN A 103 22.95 9.07 -12.70
N LYS A 104 23.44 7.83 -12.71
CA LYS A 104 24.79 7.51 -13.21
C LYS A 104 24.94 7.85 -14.69
N LEU A 105 23.95 7.51 -15.51
CA LEU A 105 23.96 7.81 -16.95
C LEU A 105 23.85 9.32 -17.20
N ALA A 106 22.97 10.02 -16.48
CA ALA A 106 22.83 11.47 -16.54
C ALA A 106 24.16 12.16 -16.21
N VAL A 107 24.82 11.76 -15.11
CA VAL A 107 26.15 12.26 -14.76
C VAL A 107 27.14 12.00 -15.88
N PHE A 108 27.19 10.79 -16.46
CA PHE A 108 28.09 10.49 -17.57
C PHE A 108 27.87 11.40 -18.79
N ILE A 109 26.61 11.66 -19.14
CA ILE A 109 26.21 12.55 -20.25
C ILE A 109 26.55 14.01 -19.93
N ASP A 110 26.26 14.47 -18.71
CA ASP A 110 26.38 15.86 -18.27
C ASP A 110 27.80 16.24 -17.81
N THR A 111 28.70 15.27 -17.64
CA THR A 111 30.08 15.52 -17.22
C THR A 111 30.84 16.23 -18.34
N PHE A 112 30.75 17.56 -18.33
CA PHE A 112 31.65 18.50 -19.01
C PHE A 112 32.91 18.80 -18.17
N ALA A 113 33.01 18.21 -16.98
CA ALA A 113 34.03 18.55 -16.02
C ALA A 113 35.42 18.17 -16.54
N LYS A 114 36.22 19.21 -16.84
CA LYS A 114 37.67 19.19 -17.10
C LYS A 114 38.13 18.99 -18.55
N GLY A 115 37.39 19.54 -19.52
CA GLY A 115 37.91 19.78 -20.88
C GLY A 115 38.01 18.54 -21.79
N PHE A 116 37.69 17.35 -21.27
CA PHE A 116 37.61 16.10 -22.02
C PHE A 116 36.39 15.30 -21.54
N SER A 117 35.20 15.65 -22.03
CA SER A 117 34.03 14.80 -21.86
C SER A 117 34.21 13.54 -22.72
N ILE A 118 34.30 12.36 -22.08
CA ILE A 118 34.33 11.07 -22.81
C ILE A 118 33.11 10.99 -23.72
N PHE A 119 31.94 11.40 -23.21
CA PHE A 119 30.71 11.47 -23.97
C PHE A 119 30.82 12.36 -25.22
N ALA A 120 31.40 13.55 -25.11
CA ALA A 120 31.64 14.44 -26.26
C ALA A 120 32.60 13.83 -27.29
N GLY A 121 33.51 12.96 -26.86
CA GLY A 121 34.43 12.22 -27.74
C GLY A 121 33.78 11.02 -28.47
N LEU A 122 32.58 10.59 -28.08
CA LEU A 122 31.91 9.47 -28.73
C LEU A 122 31.39 9.85 -30.12
N PRO A 123 31.31 8.89 -31.08
CA PRO A 123 30.61 9.10 -32.34
C PRO A 123 29.16 9.56 -32.11
N GLU A 124 28.67 10.43 -32.99
CA GLU A 124 27.30 10.96 -32.90
C GLU A 124 26.23 9.86 -32.75
N PRO A 125 26.26 8.74 -33.52
CA PRO A 125 25.28 7.68 -33.34
C PRO A 125 25.29 7.05 -31.93
N GLU A 126 26.44 7.01 -31.27
CA GLU A 126 26.57 6.46 -29.92
C GLU A 126 26.01 7.41 -28.87
N ARG A 127 26.27 8.72 -29.01
CA ARG A 127 25.63 9.73 -28.16
C ARG A 127 24.11 9.69 -28.26
N VAL A 128 23.57 9.58 -29.49
CA VAL A 128 22.13 9.45 -29.73
C VAL A 128 21.56 8.20 -29.05
N ARG A 129 22.26 7.06 -29.09
CA ARG A 129 21.84 5.84 -28.38
C ARG A 129 21.82 6.01 -26.87
N LEU A 130 22.82 6.66 -26.28
CA LEU A 130 22.87 6.94 -24.83
C LEU A 130 21.74 7.89 -24.39
N TYR A 131 21.44 8.92 -25.17
CA TYR A 131 20.27 9.77 -24.92
C TYR A 131 18.96 8.99 -25.03
N ALA A 132 18.83 8.13 -26.04
CA ALA A 132 17.64 7.28 -26.22
C ALA A 132 17.47 6.32 -25.03
N GLN A 133 18.58 5.70 -24.56
CA GLN A 133 18.60 4.86 -23.38
C GLN A 133 18.16 5.64 -22.13
N HIS A 134 18.75 6.81 -21.88
CA HIS A 134 18.38 7.67 -20.75
C HIS A 134 16.88 7.99 -20.78
N ARG A 135 16.36 8.44 -21.93
CA ARG A 135 14.93 8.73 -22.11
C ARG A 135 14.05 7.51 -21.84
N ALA A 136 14.40 6.33 -22.36
CA ALA A 136 13.63 5.11 -22.15
C ALA A 136 13.61 4.71 -20.66
N MET A 137 14.74 4.82 -19.98
CA MET A 137 14.84 4.55 -18.54
C MET A 137 14.01 5.55 -17.72
N THR A 138 14.07 6.85 -18.02
CA THR A 138 13.24 7.87 -17.37
C THR A 138 11.75 7.57 -17.57
N THR A 139 11.33 7.28 -18.80
CA THR A 139 9.93 6.88 -19.07
C THR A 139 9.54 5.66 -18.24
N TYR A 140 10.42 4.64 -18.16
CA TYR A 140 10.13 3.46 -17.37
C TYR A 140 10.01 3.78 -15.88
N SER A 141 10.92 4.60 -15.34
CA SER A 141 10.86 5.05 -13.94
C SER A 141 9.59 5.83 -13.62
N THR A 142 9.09 6.66 -14.54
CA THR A 142 7.81 7.35 -14.40
C THR A 142 6.66 6.36 -14.28
N ILE A 143 6.61 5.34 -15.14
CA ILE A 143 5.57 4.28 -15.08
C ILE A 143 5.64 3.52 -13.75
N LEU A 144 6.84 3.19 -13.24
CA LEU A 144 6.97 2.57 -11.92
C LEU A 144 6.48 3.51 -10.81
N GLY A 145 6.73 4.81 -10.91
CA GLY A 145 6.19 5.82 -9.99
C GLY A 145 4.67 5.86 -9.98
N GLU A 146 4.03 5.83 -11.14
CA GLU A 146 2.56 5.75 -11.28
C GLU A 146 2.00 4.47 -10.66
N ARG A 147 2.66 3.32 -10.87
CA ARG A 147 2.30 2.04 -10.24
C ARG A 147 2.39 2.11 -8.72
N ILE A 148 3.44 2.73 -8.18
CA ILE A 148 3.63 2.90 -6.74
C ILE A 148 2.56 3.82 -6.15
N ALA A 149 2.22 4.92 -6.84
CA ALA A 149 1.14 5.80 -6.42
C ALA A 149 -0.21 5.05 -6.34
N ALA A 150 -0.45 4.13 -7.27
CA ALA A 150 -1.66 3.30 -7.26
C ALA A 150 -1.74 2.33 -6.05
N PHE A 151 -0.62 1.99 -5.41
CA PHE A 151 -0.63 1.16 -4.18
C PHE A 151 -1.25 1.90 -2.99
N VAL A 152 -1.13 3.23 -2.95
CA VAL A 152 -1.67 4.07 -1.87
C VAL A 152 -3.16 4.36 -2.08
N SER A 153 -3.61 4.41 -3.33
CA SER A 153 -5.04 4.61 -3.66
C SER A 153 -5.90 3.34 -3.59
N GLN A 154 -5.27 2.16 -3.46
CA GLN A 154 -5.95 0.88 -3.27
C GLN A 154 -5.87 0.37 -1.82
N ALA A 155 -5.26 1.14 -0.91
CA ALA A 155 -5.17 0.88 0.52
C ALA A 155 -6.21 1.71 1.27
#